data_AF-A0A6L5FAH7-F1
#
_entry.id   AF-A0A6L5FAH7-F1
#
_cell.length_a   1.000
_cell.length_b   1.000
_cell.length_c   1.000
_cell.angle_alpha   90.00
_cell.angle_beta   90.00
_cell.angle_gamma   90.00
#
_symmetry.space_group_name_H-M   'P 1'
#
loop_
_entity.id
_entity.type
_entity.pdbx_description
1 polymer ?
#
loop_
_entity_poly.entity_id
_entity_poly.type
_entity_poly.pdbx_seq_one_letter_code
_entity_poly.pdbx_strand_id
1 'polypeptide(L)'
;MLTAAEILSDTGLDHPDVKGRLSPVSPGSVPVKKFPFWIDLVLPSWIGAITTPSTIWVRARLLAIGGESLGRLIIHELVHTRQWREHGILGFLGHYVKDYFAARFRDRNGHRAAYRAISFESEAGAVAAAASGTVASGIPSRSL
;
A
#
# COMPACT_ATOMS: atom_id res chain seq x y z
N MET A 1 12.85 14.67 -5.79
CA MET A 1 12.77 13.36 -5.11
C MET A 1 11.38 12.86 -5.38
N LEU A 2 11.19 11.67 -5.96
CA LEU A 2 9.84 11.16 -6.23
C LEU A 2 9.12 10.90 -4.91
N THR A 3 7.93 11.45 -4.76
CA THR A 3 7.06 11.35 -3.59
C THR A 3 5.85 10.49 -3.89
N ALA A 4 5.21 10.00 -2.83
CA ALA A 4 3.99 9.23 -3.00
C ALA A 4 2.88 10.10 -3.61
N ALA A 5 2.79 11.39 -3.26
CA ALA A 5 1.84 12.32 -3.88
C ALA A 5 2.00 12.42 -5.40
N GLU A 6 3.22 12.59 -5.91
CA GLU A 6 3.47 12.67 -7.35
C GLU A 6 3.01 11.41 -8.07
N ILE A 7 3.31 10.22 -7.53
CA ILE A 7 2.84 8.95 -8.12
C ILE A 7 1.30 8.86 -8.10
N LEU A 8 0.64 9.30 -7.03
CA LEU A 8 -0.82 9.28 -6.95
C LEU A 8 -1.46 10.25 -7.95
N SER A 9 -0.88 11.44 -8.15
CA SER A 9 -1.33 12.38 -9.17
C SER A 9 -1.17 11.80 -10.58
N ASP A 10 -0.01 11.21 -10.88
CA ASP A 10 0.29 10.61 -12.19
C ASP A 10 -0.61 9.41 -12.51
N THR A 11 -1.07 8.70 -11.48
CA THR A 11 -1.95 7.53 -11.62
C THR A 11 -3.44 7.87 -11.53
N GLY A 12 -3.78 9.15 -11.33
CA GLY A 12 -5.16 9.62 -11.21
C GLY A 12 -5.85 9.22 -9.90
N LEU A 13 -5.10 8.79 -8.87
CA LEU A 13 -5.61 8.35 -7.57
C LEU A 13 -5.45 9.41 -6.47
N ASP A 14 -5.07 10.64 -6.81
CA ASP A 14 -4.93 11.76 -5.88
C ASP A 14 -6.29 12.38 -5.51
N HIS A 15 -7.10 11.66 -4.73
CA HIS A 15 -8.43 12.11 -4.32
C HIS A 15 -8.51 12.52 -2.84
N PRO A 16 -9.36 13.51 -2.49
CA PRO A 16 -9.55 13.95 -1.10
C PRO A 16 -9.95 12.81 -0.15
N ASP A 17 -10.80 11.87 -0.61
CA ASP A 17 -11.23 10.72 0.19
C ASP A 17 -10.07 9.80 0.56
N VAL A 18 -9.12 9.62 -0.37
CA VAL A 18 -7.89 8.85 -0.13
C VAL A 18 -7.03 9.58 0.89
N LYS A 19 -6.84 10.90 0.74
CA LYS A 19 -6.08 11.71 1.72
C LYS A 19 -6.69 11.65 3.12
N GLY A 20 -8.02 11.69 3.22
CA GLY A 20 -8.73 11.56 4.49
C GLY A 20 -8.45 10.22 5.19
N ARG A 21 -8.45 9.12 4.44
CA ARG A 21 -8.14 7.77 4.95
C ARG A 21 -6.67 7.55 5.29
N LEU A 22 -5.78 8.38 4.78
CA LEU A 22 -4.34 8.33 5.05
C LEU A 22 -3.91 9.24 6.20
N SER A 23 -4.77 10.17 6.64
CA SER A 23 -4.50 11.06 7.77
C SER A 23 -4.06 10.28 9.02
N PRO A 24 -2.99 10.70 9.74
CA PRO A 24 -2.28 11.97 9.59
C PRO A 24 -1.11 11.94 8.57
N VAL A 25 -0.93 10.87 7.81
CA VAL A 25 0.15 10.75 6.82
C VAL A 25 -0.21 11.53 5.56
N SER A 26 0.55 12.59 5.29
CA SER A 26 0.50 13.29 4.00
C SER A 26 1.32 12.53 2.95
N PRO A 27 0.74 12.12 1.80
CA PRO A 27 1.50 11.43 0.75
C PRO A 27 2.71 12.23 0.24
N GLY A 28 2.64 13.56 0.26
CA GLY A 28 3.77 14.42 -0.17
C GLY A 28 4.96 14.38 0.78
N SER A 29 4.77 13.94 2.03
CA SER A 29 5.84 13.80 3.02
C SER A 29 6.60 12.48 2.92
N VAL A 30 6.13 11.53 2.11
CA VAL A 30 6.69 10.17 2.03
C VAL A 30 7.42 9.98 0.70
N PRO A 31 8.78 9.99 0.68
CA PRO A 31 9.53 9.58 -0.49
C PRO A 31 9.20 8.17 -0.96
N VAL A 32 9.24 8.01 -2.28
CA VAL A 32 9.23 6.71 -2.94
C VAL A 32 10.59 6.48 -3.59
N LYS A 33 11.25 5.40 -3.20
CA LYS A 33 12.58 5.02 -3.69
C LYS A 33 12.55 3.67 -4.36
N LYS A 34 13.42 3.48 -5.35
CA LYS A 34 13.73 2.15 -5.89
C LYS A 34 14.43 1.33 -4.82
N PHE A 35 14.15 0.03 -4.76
CA PHE A 35 15.04 -0.87 -4.04
C PHE A 35 16.48 -0.73 -4.55
N PRO A 36 17.49 -0.79 -3.66
CA PRO A 36 18.85 -1.08 -4.07
C PRO A 36 18.88 -2.33 -4.95
N PHE A 37 19.70 -2.34 -6.01
CA PHE A 37 19.67 -3.42 -6.99
C PHE A 37 19.85 -4.82 -6.37
N TRP A 38 20.67 -4.93 -5.32
CA TRP A 38 20.91 -6.19 -4.62
C TRP A 38 19.68 -6.67 -3.83
N ILE A 39 18.88 -5.75 -3.26
CA ILE A 39 17.60 -6.06 -2.62
C ILE A 39 16.58 -6.50 -3.68
N ASP A 40 16.52 -5.79 -4.80
CA ASP A 40 15.60 -6.11 -5.90
C ASP A 40 15.86 -7.52 -6.47
N LEU A 41 17.12 -7.99 -6.42
CA LEU A 41 17.50 -9.33 -6.85
C LEU A 41 17.09 -10.45 -5.87
N VAL A 42 17.22 -10.22 -4.55
CA VAL A 42 16.99 -11.25 -3.53
C VAL A 42 15.54 -11.34 -3.04
N LEU A 43 14.79 -10.24 -3.11
CA LEU A 43 13.39 -10.25 -2.70
C LEU A 43 12.58 -11.16 -3.65
N PRO A 44 11.64 -11.96 -3.13
CA PRO A 44 10.70 -12.70 -3.97
C PRO A 44 9.86 -11.79 -4.87
N SER A 45 9.57 -12.22 -6.09
CA SER A 45 8.84 -11.43 -7.11
C SER A 45 7.44 -10.99 -6.69
N TRP A 46 6.84 -11.67 -5.70
CA TRP A 46 5.53 -11.32 -5.16
C TRP A 46 5.55 -10.11 -4.20
N ILE A 47 6.72 -9.69 -3.72
CA ILE A 47 6.88 -8.45 -2.93
C ILE A 47 7.12 -7.30 -3.90
N GLY A 48 6.13 -6.43 -4.10
CA GLY A 48 6.23 -5.28 -5.00
C GLY A 48 6.83 -4.03 -4.35
N ALA A 49 6.54 -3.82 -3.07
CA ALA A 49 7.02 -2.70 -2.28
C ALA A 49 7.15 -3.09 -0.81
N ILE A 50 7.87 -2.26 -0.05
CA ILE A 50 8.00 -2.36 1.41
C ILE A 50 7.90 -0.96 2.01
N THR A 51 7.06 -0.84 3.03
CA THR A 51 6.91 0.37 3.84
C THR A 51 7.97 0.47 4.92
N THR A 52 8.41 1.71 5.17
CA THR A 52 9.12 2.12 6.39
C THR A 52 8.48 3.41 6.92
N PRO A 53 8.76 3.84 8.17
CA PRO A 53 8.11 5.02 8.77
C PRO A 53 8.23 6.34 7.98
N SER A 54 9.26 6.45 7.15
CA SER A 54 9.62 7.67 6.43
C SER A 54 9.82 7.49 4.93
N THR A 55 9.75 6.27 4.39
CA THR A 55 10.05 6.00 2.97
C THR A 55 9.32 4.74 2.51
N ILE A 56 8.81 4.75 1.28
CA ILE A 56 8.31 3.57 0.59
C ILE A 56 9.36 3.12 -0.42
N TRP A 57 9.71 1.83 -0.37
CA TRP A 57 10.66 1.22 -1.30
C TRP A 57 9.91 0.35 -2.29
N VAL A 58 10.14 0.54 -3.57
CA VAL A 58 9.39 -0.12 -4.66
C VAL A 58 10.36 -0.77 -5.63
N ARG A 59 9.95 -1.89 -6.22
CA ARG A 59 10.69 -2.51 -7.32
C ARG A 59 10.83 -1.56 -8.51
N ALA A 60 12.03 -1.52 -9.10
CA ALA A 60 12.32 -0.61 -10.20
C ALA A 60 11.38 -0.85 -11.40
N ARG A 61 11.04 -2.11 -11.68
CA ARG A 61 10.12 -2.49 -12.75
C ARG A 61 8.71 -1.91 -12.57
N LEU A 62 8.18 -1.87 -11.35
CA LEU A 62 6.84 -1.35 -11.09
C LEU A 62 6.79 0.18 -11.26
N LEU A 63 7.84 0.88 -10.84
CA LEU A 63 7.98 2.31 -11.10
C LEU A 63 8.12 2.64 -12.59
N ALA A 64 8.77 1.75 -13.37
CA ALA A 64 8.92 1.94 -14.81
C ALA A 64 7.62 1.70 -15.60
N ILE A 65 6.80 0.73 -15.16
CA ILE A 65 5.50 0.45 -15.79
C ILE A 65 4.46 1.52 -15.40
N GLY A 66 4.45 1.93 -14.14
CA GLY A 66 3.50 2.93 -13.65
C GLY A 66 2.05 2.44 -13.63
N GLY A 67 1.13 3.38 -13.81
CA GLY A 67 -0.30 3.13 -13.93
C GLY A 67 -1.03 2.85 -12.61
N GLU A 68 -2.32 2.60 -12.72
CA GLU A 68 -3.23 2.47 -11.57
C GLU A 68 -2.77 1.39 -10.57
N SER A 69 -2.22 0.28 -11.05
CA SER A 69 -1.69 -0.79 -10.18
C SER A 69 -0.56 -0.31 -9.26
N LEU A 70 0.31 0.58 -9.76
CA LEU A 70 1.35 1.21 -8.94
C LEU A 70 0.72 2.18 -7.94
N GLY A 71 -0.24 3.00 -8.36
CA GLY A 71 -0.93 3.94 -7.47
C GLY A 71 -1.62 3.21 -6.30
N ARG A 72 -2.32 2.09 -6.58
CA ARG A 72 -2.92 1.22 -5.55
C ARG A 72 -1.88 0.64 -4.60
N LEU A 73 -0.74 0.20 -5.13
CA LEU A 73 0.36 -0.29 -4.30
C LEU A 73 0.88 0.82 -3.38
N ILE A 74 1.08 2.03 -3.89
CA ILE A 74 1.50 3.17 -3.06
C ILE A 74 0.47 3.51 -1.98
N ILE A 75 -0.82 3.48 -2.27
CA ILE A 75 -1.88 3.68 -1.26
C ILE A 75 -1.79 2.62 -0.17
N HIS A 76 -1.62 1.36 -0.56
CA HIS A 76 -1.48 0.24 0.38
C HIS A 76 -0.28 0.47 1.33
N GLU A 77 0.88 0.83 0.80
CA GLU A 77 2.07 1.14 1.59
C GLU A 77 1.89 2.40 2.48
N LEU A 78 1.16 3.42 2.02
CA LEU A 78 0.85 4.59 2.84
C LEU A 78 -0.06 4.25 4.03
N VAL A 79 -0.99 3.30 3.87
CA VAL A 79 -1.80 2.80 5.00
C VAL A 79 -0.91 2.10 6.03
N HIS A 80 0.07 1.29 5.60
CA HIS A 80 1.05 0.74 6.53
C HIS A 80 1.88 1.81 7.22
N THR A 81 2.25 2.89 6.51
CA THR A 81 2.96 4.02 7.10
C THR A 81 2.13 4.66 8.20
N ARG A 82 0.81 4.83 7.97
CA ARG A 82 -0.13 5.34 8.96
C ARG A 82 -0.23 4.41 10.17
N GLN A 83 -0.53 3.13 9.95
CA GLN A 83 -0.64 2.12 11.01
C GLN A 83 0.64 2.05 11.86
N TRP A 84 1.80 2.13 11.22
CA TRP A 84 3.08 2.16 11.91
C TRP A 84 3.22 3.42 12.77
N ARG A 85 2.85 4.60 12.27
CA ARG A 85 2.90 5.85 13.07
C ARG A 85 1.89 5.84 14.23
N GLU A 86 0.73 5.21 14.06
CA GLU A 86 -0.30 5.10 15.10
C GLU A 86 0.07 4.10 16.21
N HIS A 87 0.62 2.95 15.85
CA HIS A 87 0.88 1.84 16.79
C HIS A 87 2.36 1.70 17.20
N GLY A 88 3.27 2.42 16.55
CA GLY A 88 4.71 2.22 16.66
C GLY A 88 5.18 0.88 16.06
N ILE A 89 6.49 0.67 16.06
CA ILE A 89 7.11 -0.56 15.48
C ILE A 89 6.57 -1.82 16.16
N LEU A 90 6.57 -1.83 17.49
CA LEU A 90 6.20 -3.02 18.26
C LEU A 90 4.70 -3.32 18.20
N GLY A 91 3.85 -2.29 18.22
CA GLY A 91 2.41 -2.46 18.08
C GLY A 91 2.03 -2.98 16.70
N PHE A 92 2.64 -2.42 15.65
CA PHE A 92 2.44 -2.88 14.28
C PHE A 92 2.81 -4.36 14.12
N LEU A 93 4.04 -4.74 14.50
CA LEU A 93 4.50 -6.12 14.41
C LEU A 93 3.68 -7.07 15.31
N GLY A 94 3.27 -6.60 16.50
CA GLY A 94 2.45 -7.37 17.42
C GLY A 94 1.08 -7.72 16.83
N HIS A 95 0.37 -6.77 16.21
CA HIS A 95 -0.87 -7.04 15.49
C HIS A 95 -0.65 -7.99 14.31
N TYR A 96 0.41 -7.75 13.55
CA TYR A 96 0.77 -8.56 12.39
C TYR A 96 0.97 -10.04 12.76
N VAL A 97 1.79 -10.30 13.77
CA VAL A 97 2.13 -11.63 14.24
C VAL A 97 0.91 -12.31 14.89
N LYS A 98 0.17 -11.59 15.72
CA LYS A 98 -1.01 -12.11 16.40
C LYS A 98 -2.07 -12.58 15.41
N ASP A 99 -2.43 -11.73 14.44
CA ASP A 99 -3.46 -12.06 13.45
C ASP A 99 -3.01 -13.19 12.52
N TYR A 100 -1.73 -13.16 12.10
CA TYR A 100 -1.16 -14.23 11.28
C TYR A 100 -1.26 -15.59 11.98
N PHE A 101 -0.85 -15.68 13.25
CA PHE A 101 -0.94 -16.92 14.00
C PHE A 101 -2.39 -17.30 14.28
N ALA A 102 -3.26 -16.37 14.67
CA ALA A 102 -4.67 -16.64 14.87
C ALA A 102 -5.33 -17.23 13.61
N ALA A 103 -5.06 -16.66 12.43
CA ALA A 103 -5.54 -17.18 11.15
C ALA A 103 -4.93 -18.55 10.83
N ARG A 104 -3.63 -18.75 11.10
CA ARG A 104 -2.93 -20.01 10.87
C ARG A 104 -3.40 -21.16 11.77
N PHE A 105 -3.90 -20.83 12.97
CA PHE A 105 -4.46 -21.77 13.94
C PHE A 105 -5.96 -22.03 13.73
N ARG A 106 -6.75 -21.04 13.29
CA ARG A 106 -8.18 -21.23 12.97
C ARG A 106 -8.41 -21.94 11.64
N ASP A 107 -7.58 -21.69 10.65
CA ASP A 107 -7.69 -22.27 9.32
C ASP A 107 -6.36 -22.91 8.91
N ARG A 108 -6.38 -24.16 8.43
CA ARG A 108 -5.22 -24.79 7.78
C ARG A 108 -4.90 -24.19 6.40
N ASN A 109 -5.49 -23.04 6.08
CA ASN A 109 -5.29 -22.37 4.80
C ASN A 109 -3.82 -21.94 4.64
N GLY A 110 -3.32 -22.05 3.41
CA GLY A 110 -1.92 -21.77 3.09
C GLY A 110 -1.49 -20.35 3.47
N HIS A 111 -0.17 -20.14 3.56
CA HIS A 111 0.48 -18.89 3.98
C HIS A 111 -0.18 -17.60 3.42
N ARG A 112 -0.56 -17.60 2.14
CA ARG A 112 -1.18 -16.45 1.46
C ARG A 112 -2.58 -16.08 1.98
N ALA A 113 -3.37 -17.06 2.41
CA ALA A 113 -4.70 -16.82 2.97
C ALA A 113 -4.59 -16.27 4.39
N ALA A 114 -3.69 -16.83 5.21
CA ALA A 114 -3.40 -16.33 6.55
C ALA A 114 -2.88 -14.89 6.52
N TYR A 115 -2.00 -14.57 5.58
CA TYR A 115 -1.48 -13.21 5.37
C TYR A 115 -2.59 -12.21 5.04
N ARG A 116 -3.49 -12.54 4.10
CA ARG A 116 -4.60 -11.66 3.71
C ARG A 116 -5.63 -11.45 4.81
N ALA A 117 -5.74 -12.40 5.75
CA ALA A 117 -6.65 -12.31 6.88
C ALA A 117 -6.14 -11.38 8.00
N ILE A 118 -4.90 -10.92 7.93
CA ILE A 118 -4.37 -9.92 8.86
C ILE A 118 -5.17 -8.63 8.69
N SER A 119 -5.67 -8.09 9.81
CA SER A 119 -6.56 -6.92 9.79
C SER A 119 -5.92 -5.72 9.08
N PHE A 120 -4.62 -5.50 9.31
CA PHE A 120 -3.87 -4.41 8.69
C PHE A 120 -3.71 -4.55 7.18
N GLU A 121 -3.48 -5.78 6.69
CA GLU A 121 -3.42 -6.10 5.26
C GLU A 121 -4.79 -5.94 4.59
N SER A 122 -5.85 -6.38 5.28
CA SER A 122 -7.23 -6.23 4.82
C SER A 122 -7.63 -4.76 4.70
N GLU A 123 -7.32 -3.94 5.71
CA GLU A 123 -7.57 -2.50 5.68
C GLU A 123 -6.81 -1.82 4.53
N ALA A 124 -5.50 -2.06 4.41
CA ALA A 124 -4.68 -1.49 3.37
C ALA A 124 -5.17 -1.88 1.96
N GLY A 125 -5.57 -3.14 1.78
CA GLY A 125 -6.19 -3.63 0.56
C GLY A 125 -7.54 -2.96 0.24
N ALA A 126 -8.39 -2.78 1.25
CA ALA A 126 -9.70 -2.15 1.09
C ALA A 126 -9.60 -0.67 0.73
N VAL A 127 -8.68 0.08 1.35
CA VAL A 127 -8.44 1.50 1.02
C VAL A 127 -7.89 1.63 -0.40
N ALA A 128 -6.93 0.80 -0.79
CA ALA A 128 -6.39 0.79 -2.15
C ALA A 128 -7.45 0.43 -3.21
N ALA A 129 -8.34 -0.51 -2.92
CA ALA A 129 -9.43 -0.88 -3.83
C ALA A 129 -10.50 0.23 -3.96
N ALA A 130 -10.85 0.88 -2.85
CA ALA A 130 -11.81 1.97 -2.84
C ALA A 130 -11.34 3.17 -3.69
N ALA A 131 -10.04 3.50 -3.64
CA ALA A 131 -9.46 4.59 -4.43
C ALA A 131 -9.67 4.41 -5.94
N SER A 132 -9.50 3.18 -6.45
CA SER A 132 -9.78 2.83 -7.84
C SER A 132 -11.27 2.90 -8.19
N GLY A 133 -12.15 2.49 -7.28
CA GLY A 133 -13.60 2.54 -7.47
C GLY A 133 -14.13 3.98 -7.55
N THR A 134 -13.51 4.91 -6.83
CA THR A 134 -13.81 6.35 -6.91
C THR A 134 -13.49 6.92 -8.30
N VAL A 135 -12.39 6.52 -8.93
CA VAL A 135 -12.05 6.92 -10.31
C VAL A 135 -13.11 6.45 -11.30
N ALA A 136 -13.55 5.20 -11.19
CA ALA A 136 -14.54 4.61 -12.10
C ALA A 136 -15.92 5.29 -12.00
N SER A 137 -16.27 5.84 -10.83
CA SER A 137 -17.55 6.50 -10.58
C SER A 137 -17.55 7.99 -10.97
N GLY A 138 -16.38 8.57 -11.25
CA GLY A 138 -16.19 9.99 -11.56
C GLY A 138 -16.03 10.33 -13.05
N ILE A 139 -16.14 9.37 -13.97
CA ILE A 139 -16.17 9.67 -15.42
C ILE A 139 -17.55 10.23 -15.76
N PRO A 140 -17.70 11.51 -16.14
CA PRO A 140 -18.98 12.00 -16.63
C PRO A 140 -19.34 11.21 -17.89
N SER A 141 -20.51 10.59 -17.90
CA SER A 141 -21.11 10.05 -19.12
C SER A 141 -21.07 11.15 -20.17
N ARG A 142 -20.21 11.01 -21.18
CA ARG A 142 -20.36 11.78 -22.40
C ARG A 142 -21.68 11.34 -23.02
N SER A 143 -22.69 12.16 -22.83
CA SER A 143 -23.92 12.12 -23.61
C SER A 143 -23.50 12.21 -25.08
N LEU A 144 -23.72 11.12 -25.83
CA LEU A 144 -23.80 11.15 -27.28
C LEU A 144 -25.13 11.80 -27.70
#